data_AF-A0A662UHM1-F1
#
_entry.id   AF-A0A662UHM1-F1
#
_cell.length_a   1.000
_cell.length_b   1.000
_cell.length_c   1.000
_cell.angle_alpha   90.00
_cell.angle_beta   90.00
_cell.angle_gamma   90.00
#
_symmetry.space_group_name_H-M   'P 1'
#
loop_
_entity.id
_entity.type
_entity.pdbx_description
1 polymer ?
#
loop_
_entity_poly.entity_id
_entity_poly.type
_entity_poly.pdbx_seq_one_letter_code
_entity_poly.pdbx_strand_id
1 'polypeptide(L)' 'MLKKRLVVYVGYDSKSARFVKRIQMYRDLFDEVRIIYVPESNPEILQRMEMPAAMVEEVRA' A
#
# COMPACT_ATOMS: atom_id res chain seq x y z
N MET A 1 3.64 2.54 -22.67
CA MET A 1 4.70 2.61 -21.64
C MET A 1 4.25 1.81 -20.43
N LEU A 2 5.16 1.12 -19.74
CA LEU A 2 4.87 0.49 -18.45
C LEU A 2 4.90 1.58 -17.37
N LYS A 3 3.81 1.72 -16.61
CA LYS A 3 3.68 2.63 -15.47
C LYS A 3 4.00 1.88 -14.19
N LYS A 4 4.72 2.52 -13.27
CA LYS A 4 5.01 1.98 -11.94
C LYS A 4 3.92 2.41 -10.98
N ARG A 5 3.16 1.45 -10.46
CA ARG A 5 2.15 1.67 -9.42
C ARG A 5 2.65 1.15 -8.09
N LEU A 6 2.61 1.99 -7.06
CA LEU A 6 2.78 1.55 -5.69
C LEU A 6 1.41 1.24 -5.08
N VAL A 7 1.21 0.01 -4.62
CA VAL A 7 0.02 -0.42 -3.88
C VAL A 7 0.39 -0.60 -2.42
N VAL A 8 -0.35 0.05 -1.52
CA VAL A 8 -0.05 0.05 -0.09
C VAL A 8 -1.29 -0.40 0.68
N TYR A 9 -1.13 -1.46 1.46
CA TYR A 9 -2.20 -2.03 2.29
C TYR A 9 -2.03 -1.54 3.73
N VAL A 10 -3.06 -0.90 4.27
CA VAL A 10 -3.00 -0.26 5.59
C VAL A 10 -4.27 -0.49 6.39
N GLY A 11 -4.13 -0.58 7.72
CA GLY A 11 -5.25 -0.58 8.65
C GLY A 11 -5.73 0.82 9.00
N TYR A 12 -6.75 0.93 9.85
CA TYR A 12 -7.28 2.20 10.36
C TYR A 12 -6.55 2.71 11.62
N ASP A 13 -5.41 2.10 11.97
CA ASP A 13 -4.63 2.44 13.15
C ASP A 13 -3.63 3.60 12.91
N SER A 14 -3.11 4.15 14.00
CA SER A 14 -2.18 5.29 13.95
C SER A 14 -0.78 4.93 13.43
N LYS A 15 -0.36 3.66 13.45
CA LYS A 15 0.88 3.20 12.79
C LYS A 15 0.71 3.21 11.27
N SER A 16 -0.41 2.73 10.79
CA SER A 16 -0.85 2.79 9.39
C SER A 16 -0.92 4.23 8.87
N ALA A 17 -1.49 5.16 9.65
CA ALA A 17 -1.53 6.57 9.29
C ALA A 17 -0.13 7.21 9.13
N ARG A 18 0.82 6.86 10.01
CA ARG A 18 2.23 7.33 9.89
C ARG A 18 2.91 6.76 8.65
N PHE A 19 2.62 5.50 8.32
CA PHE A 19 3.17 4.86 7.14
C PHE A 19 2.65 5.52 5.85
N VAL A 20 1.35 5.78 5.75
CA VAL A 20 0.75 6.53 4.63
C VAL A 20 1.42 7.89 4.44
N LYS A 21 1.62 8.66 5.53
CA LYS A 21 2.30 9.96 5.46
C LYS A 21 3.70 9.84 4.86
N ARG A 22 4.47 8.82 5.23
CA ARG A 22 5.80 8.56 4.65
C ARG A 22 5.72 8.21 3.17
N ILE A 23 4.79 7.34 2.78
CA ILE A 23 4.61 6.96 1.37
C ILE A 23 4.28 8.18 0.50
N GLN A 24 3.44 9.09 0.98
CA GLN A 24 3.11 10.31 0.23
C GLN A 24 4.34 11.19 -0.05
N MET A 25 5.38 11.15 0.79
CA MET A 25 6.64 11.87 0.53
C MET A 25 7.44 11.31 -0.66
N TYR A 26 7.18 10.06 -1.05
CA TYR A 26 7.86 9.37 -2.15
C TYR A 26 6.93 9.17 -3.37
N ARG A 27 5.79 9.85 -3.39
CA ARG A 27 4.76 9.69 -4.44
C ARG A 27 5.33 9.92 -5.83
N ASP A 28 6.24 10.88 -5.99
CA ASP A 28 6.81 11.28 -7.28
C ASP A 28 7.72 10.22 -7.90
N LEU A 29 8.08 9.16 -7.16
CA LEU A 29 8.84 8.02 -7.69
C LEU A 29 7.95 7.02 -8.47
N PHE A 30 6.63 7.17 -8.41
CA PHE A 30 5.66 6.27 -8.99
C PHE A 30 4.66 7.03 -9.86
N ASP A 31 4.22 6.42 -10.95
CA ASP A 31 3.18 6.98 -11.81
C ASP A 31 1.81 7.00 -11.11
N GLU A 32 1.59 6.05 -10.20
CA GLU A 32 0.36 5.92 -9.41
C GLU A 32 0.68 5.41 -7.99
N VAL A 33 0.01 5.97 -6.98
CA VAL A 33 0.04 5.43 -5.61
C VAL A 33 -1.39 5.11 -5.18
N ARG A 34 -1.65 3.82 -4.90
CA ARG A 34 -2.95 3.31 -4.48
C ARG A 34 -2.88 2.85 -3.03
N ILE A 35 -3.69 3.46 -2.17
CA ILE A 35 -3.80 3.09 -0.76
C ILE A 35 -5.09 2.30 -0.57
N ILE A 36 -4.98 1.08 -0.06
CA ILE A 36 -6.09 0.19 0.20
C ILE A 36 -6.22 0.03 1.71
N TYR A 37 -7.32 0.56 2.25
CA TYR A 37 -7.66 0.40 3.66
C TYR A 37 -8.38 -0.93 3.88
N VAL A 38 -7.89 -1.73 4.82
CA VAL A 38 -8.48 -3.03 5.16
C VAL A 38 -9.10 -2.91 6.57
N PRO A 39 -10.45 -2.79 6.69
CA PRO A 39 -11.14 -2.45 7.94
C PRO A 39 -11.19 -3.55 9.00
N GLU A 40 -11.10 -4.81 8.60
CA GLU A 40 -11.20 -5.95 9.51
C GLU A 40 -9.86 -6.65 9.61
N SER A 41 -8.97 -6.10 10.42
CA SER A 41 -7.78 -6.80 10.87
C SER A 41 -8.19 -7.88 11.87
N ASN A 42 -8.65 -9.04 11.38
CA ASN A 42 -8.27 -10.27 12.05
C ASN A 42 -6.75 -10.39 11.79
N PRO A 43 -5.88 -10.26 12.81
CA PRO A 43 -4.43 -10.35 12.63
C PRO A 43 -4.00 -11.63 11.90
N GLU A 44 -4.81 -12.69 12.02
CA GLU A 44 -4.62 -13.96 11.32
C GLU A 44 -4.82 -13.86 9.80
N ILE A 45 -5.72 -13.01 9.30
CA ILE A 45 -5.96 -12.84 7.86
C ILE A 45 -4.78 -12.10 7.22
N LEU A 46 -4.26 -11.06 7.88
CA LEU A 46 -3.09 -10.32 7.39
C LEU A 46 -1.82 -11.20 7.40
N GLN A 47 -1.67 -12.09 8.37
CA GLN A 47 -0.60 -13.11 8.37
C GLN A 47 -0.82 -14.20 7.31
N ARG A 48 -2.06 -14.65 7.10
CA ARG A 48 -2.41 -15.70 6.13
C ARG A 48 -2.36 -15.26 4.68
N MET A 49 -2.65 -14.00 4.39
CA MET A 49 -2.67 -13.51 3.01
C MET A 49 -1.28 -13.12 2.49
N GLU A 50 -0.22 -13.28 3.30
CA GLU A 50 1.16 -12.89 2.97
C GLU A 50 1.25 -11.49 2.33
N MET A 51 0.28 -10.61 2.60
CA MET A 51 0.18 -9.35 1.88
C MET A 51 1.32 -8.45 2.32
N PRO A 52 2.22 -8.07 1.41
CA PRO A 52 3.26 -7.13 1.76
C PRO A 52 2.60 -5.79 2.10
N ALA A 53 3.05 -5.14 3.17
CA ALA A 53 2.55 -3.83 3.58
C ALA A 53 2.63 -2.77 2.43
N ALA A 54 3.55 -2.99 1.48
CA ALA A 54 3.61 -2.26 0.22
C ALA A 54 4.13 -3.16 -0.92
N MET A 55 3.57 -3.02 -2.11
CA MET A 55 3.95 -3.73 -3.33
C MET A 55 4.12 -2.75 -4.50
N VAL A 56 5.13 -2.96 -5.34
CA VAL A 56 5.31 -2.20 -6.58
C VAL A 56 4.85 -3.08 -7.74
N GLU A 57 3.95 -2.56 -8.54
CA GLU A 57 3.38 -3.20 -9.71
C GLU A 57 3.79 -2.46 -10.99
N GLU A 58 4.08 -3.21 -12.05
CA GLU A 58 4.20 -2.67 -13.41
C GLU A 58 2.85 -2.82 -14.12
N VAL A 59 2.25 -1.70 -14.48
CA VAL A 59 0.92 -1.64 -15.10
C VAL A 59 1.08 -1.18 -16.54
N ARG A 60 0.49 -1.90 -17.50
CA ARG A 60 0.40 -1.41 -18.88
C ARG A 60 -0.63 -0.26 -18.91
N ALA A 61 -0.19 0.89 -19.41
CA ALA A 61 -1.04 2.07 -19.65
C ALA A 61 -2.05 1.82 -20.76
#